data_AF-A0A429X9A7-F1
#
_entry.id   AF-A0A429X9A7-F1
#
_cell.length_a   1.000
_cell.length_b   1.000
_cell.length_c   1.000
_cell.angle_alpha   90.00
_cell.angle_beta   90.00
_cell.angle_gamma   90.00
#
_symmetry.space_group_name_H-M   'P 1'
#
loop_
_entity.id
_entity.type
_entity.pdbx_description
1 polymer ?
#
loop_
_entity_poly.entity_id
_entity_poly.type
_entity_poly.pdbx_seq_one_letter_code
_entity_poly.pdbx_strand_id
1 'polypeptide(L)'
;MLGKKESLQEKFQVKNTLVGLGSLLDFIKEIEDISGERPPLLMESTGHYHTPVVHYFEDKGFVVIIINLLISYKVKSSSLRKVKTDIVDANHLCELYCKEDLKPYKKRGIQLMNLRHLTRQHDNITGTFVQIKLQFQAVNEEIVMN
;
A
#
# COMPACT_ATOMS: atom_id res chain seq x y z
N MET A 1 23.05 21.18 -9.87
CA MET A 1 23.01 20.13 -10.90
C MET A 1 23.49 18.84 -10.26
N LEU A 2 22.57 18.00 -9.78
CA LEU A 2 22.92 16.74 -9.14
C LEU A 2 23.36 15.75 -10.24
N GLY A 3 24.68 15.58 -10.31
CA GLY A 3 25.34 14.60 -11.17
C GLY A 3 25.05 13.18 -10.71
N LYS A 4 24.91 12.29 -11.68
CA LYS A 4 24.76 10.83 -11.56
C LYS A 4 23.56 10.35 -10.72
N LYS A 5 22.44 10.12 -11.42
CA LYS A 5 21.43 9.13 -11.05
C LYS A 5 22.07 7.72 -11.10
N GLU A 6 22.88 7.36 -10.11
CA GLU A 6 23.19 5.95 -9.88
C GLU A 6 21.94 5.33 -9.25
N SER A 7 21.17 4.62 -10.06
CA SER A 7 20.04 3.84 -9.57
C SER A 7 20.59 2.67 -8.76
N LEU A 8 20.40 2.68 -7.44
CA LEU A 8 20.55 1.48 -6.62
C LEU A 8 19.45 0.49 -7.06
N GLN A 9 19.77 -0.40 -8.01
CA GLN A 9 18.83 -1.38 -8.56
C GLN A 9 18.85 -2.69 -7.77
N GLU A 10 18.79 -2.60 -6.45
CA GLU A 10 18.58 -3.80 -5.64
C GLU A 10 17.10 -4.12 -5.58
N LYS A 11 16.75 -5.32 -6.05
CA LYS A 11 15.40 -5.85 -5.90
C LYS A 11 15.19 -6.22 -4.44
N PHE A 12 14.26 -5.54 -3.79
CA PHE A 12 13.88 -5.84 -2.42
C PHE A 12 12.45 -6.39 -2.37
N GLN A 13 12.28 -7.59 -1.85
CA GLN A 13 10.97 -8.25 -1.74
C GLN A 13 10.65 -8.54 -0.27
N VAL A 14 9.48 -8.09 0.17
CA VAL A 14 8.98 -8.35 1.53
C VAL A 14 7.53 -8.78 1.52
N LYS A 15 7.14 -9.51 2.57
CA LYS A 15 5.74 -9.82 2.84
C LYS A 15 5.04 -8.56 3.38
N ASN A 16 3.75 -8.41 3.08
CA ASN A 16 2.90 -7.36 3.63
C ASN A 16 2.51 -7.66 5.09
N THR A 17 3.51 -7.74 5.97
CA THR A 17 3.38 -7.95 7.41
C THR A 17 4.18 -6.87 8.13
N LEU A 18 3.89 -6.61 9.41
CA LEU A 18 4.64 -5.62 10.18
C LEU A 18 6.15 -5.90 10.20
N VAL A 19 6.54 -7.18 10.30
CA VAL A 19 7.95 -7.60 10.23
C VAL A 19 8.55 -7.28 8.86
N GLY A 20 7.85 -7.59 7.77
CA GLY A 20 8.33 -7.30 6.42
C GLY A 20 8.44 -5.80 6.13
N LEU A 21 7.48 -5.00 6.62
CA LEU A 21 7.55 -3.54 6.54
C LEU A 21 8.66 -2.95 7.42
N GLY A 22 9.00 -3.62 8.53
CA GLY A 22 10.19 -3.33 9.33
C GLY A 22 11.46 -3.47 8.51
N SER A 23 11.66 -4.62 7.88
CA SER A 23 12.84 -4.85 7.02
C SER A 23 12.93 -3.86 5.86
N LEU A 24 11.80 -3.48 5.26
CA LEU A 24 11.76 -2.45 4.21
C LEU A 24 12.14 -1.07 4.74
N LEU A 25 11.71 -0.72 5.96
CA LEU A 25 12.11 0.53 6.59
C LEU A 25 13.61 0.58 6.85
N ASP A 26 14.20 -0.51 7.31
CA ASP A 26 15.64 -0.57 7.58
C ASP A 26 16.43 -0.35 6.27
N PHE A 27 16.02 -1.01 5.18
CA PHE A 27 16.59 -0.77 3.86
C PHE A 27 16.45 0.68 3.39
N ILE A 28 15.28 1.30 3.59
CA ILE A 28 15.06 2.71 3.22
C ILE A 28 15.95 3.65 4.06
N LYS A 29 16.18 3.34 5.34
CA LYS A 29 17.07 4.12 6.20
C LYS A 29 18.53 4.02 5.77
N GLU A 30 18.99 2.86 5.35
CA GLU A 30 20.32 2.73 4.76
C GLU A 30 20.47 3.65 3.54
N ILE A 31 19.43 3.75 2.71
CA ILE A 31 19.42 4.69 1.58
C ILE A 31 19.41 6.15 2.07
N GLU A 32 18.60 6.50 3.08
CA GLU A 32 18.55 7.84 3.69
C GLU A 32 19.91 8.25 4.27
N ASP A 33 20.64 7.33 4.89
CA ASP A 33 21.98 7.56 5.43
C ASP A 33 23.02 7.78 4.31
N ILE A 34 22.90 7.06 3.19
CA ILE A 34 23.78 7.22 2.01
C ILE A 34 23.49 8.52 1.25
N SER A 35 22.21 8.85 1.05
CA SER A 35 21.79 10.05 0.30
C SER A 35 21.93 11.33 1.12
N GLY A 36 21.92 11.23 2.45
CA GLY A 36 21.86 12.36 3.38
C GLY A 36 20.49 13.05 3.41
N GLU A 37 19.50 12.52 2.70
CA GLU A 37 18.16 13.10 2.58
C GLU A 37 17.09 12.01 2.61
N ARG A 38 16.00 12.27 3.34
CA ARG A 38 14.86 11.36 3.42
C ARG A 38 14.18 11.22 2.05
N PRO A 39 14.14 10.01 1.46
CA PRO A 39 13.54 9.83 0.16
C PRO A 39 12.00 9.86 0.22
N PRO A 40 11.32 10.47 -0.76
CA PRO A 40 9.89 10.24 -0.96
C PRO A 40 9.64 8.81 -1.44
N LEU A 41 8.55 8.19 -0.99
CA LEU A 41 8.20 6.83 -1.35
C LEU A 41 7.14 6.83 -2.46
N LEU A 42 7.49 6.31 -3.63
CA LEU A 42 6.59 6.20 -4.77
C LEU A 42 5.95 4.81 -4.85
N MET A 43 4.63 4.76 -5.06
CA MET A 43 3.90 3.50 -5.17
C MET A 43 2.89 3.52 -6.32
N GLU A 44 2.77 2.40 -7.02
CA GLU A 44 1.67 2.17 -7.98
C GLU A 44 0.43 1.63 -7.24
N SER A 45 -0.74 2.24 -7.45
CA SER A 45 -1.98 1.79 -6.80
C SER A 45 -2.62 0.60 -7.51
N THR A 46 -2.27 -0.62 -7.10
CA THR A 46 -2.96 -1.85 -7.52
C THR A 46 -3.99 -2.28 -6.46
N GLY A 47 -5.17 -1.64 -6.44
CA GLY A 47 -6.22 -1.90 -5.44
C GLY A 47 -5.87 -1.39 -4.03
N HIS A 48 -6.45 -1.97 -2.98
CA HIS A 48 -6.29 -1.52 -1.58
C HIS A 48 -4.99 -2.01 -0.89
N TYR A 49 -4.10 -2.70 -1.62
CA TYR A 49 -2.88 -3.28 -1.04
C TYR A 49 -1.88 -2.25 -0.54
N HIS A 50 -1.93 -1.02 -1.07
CA HIS A 50 -1.06 0.06 -0.66
C HIS A 50 -1.41 0.63 0.72
N THR A 51 -2.65 0.48 1.20
CA THR A 51 -3.13 1.15 2.41
C THR A 51 -2.29 0.84 3.65
N PRO A 52 -1.95 -0.42 3.98
CA PRO A 52 -1.10 -0.73 5.12
C PRO A 52 0.31 -0.14 5.01
N VAL A 53 0.87 -0.14 3.80
CA VAL A 53 2.20 0.41 3.51
C VAL A 53 2.19 1.92 3.73
N VAL A 54 1.22 2.62 3.14
CA VAL A 54 1.05 4.08 3.28
C VAL A 54 0.94 4.48 4.75
N HIS A 55 0.07 3.83 5.51
CA HIS A 55 -0.08 4.11 6.95
C HIS A 55 1.23 3.92 7.70
N TYR A 56 1.89 2.78 7.48
CA TYR A 56 3.11 2.44 8.20
C TYR A 56 4.22 3.47 7.99
N PHE A 57 4.36 4.02 6.78
CA PHE A 57 5.40 4.97 6.44
C PHE A 57 5.02 6.43 6.72
N GLU A 58 3.75 6.83 6.53
CA GLU A 58 3.27 8.15 6.94
C GLU A 58 3.41 8.36 8.46
N ASP A 59 3.10 7.34 9.27
CA ASP A 59 3.27 7.38 10.74
C ASP A 59 4.74 7.54 11.15
N LYS A 60 5.69 7.23 10.26
CA LYS A 60 7.13 7.41 10.46
C LYS A 60 7.68 8.69 9.81
N GLY A 61 6.79 9.53 9.29
CA GLY A 61 7.13 10.82 8.68
C GLY A 61 7.69 10.72 7.27
N PHE A 62 7.42 9.65 6.54
CA PHE A 62 7.73 9.58 5.11
C PHE A 62 6.60 10.22 4.29
N VAL A 63 6.98 10.89 3.21
CA VAL A 63 6.03 11.35 2.20
C VAL A 63 5.77 10.21 1.23
N VAL A 64 4.52 9.74 1.15
CA VAL A 64 4.12 8.68 0.23
C VAL A 64 3.31 9.27 -0.93
N ILE A 65 3.72 8.95 -2.16
CA ILE A 65 3.11 9.41 -3.40
C ILE A 65 2.55 8.20 -4.13
N ILE A 66 1.24 8.24 -4.39
CA ILE A 66 0.53 7.15 -5.06
C ILE A 66 0.19 7.57 -6.49
N ILE A 67 0.63 6.75 -7.44
CA ILE A 67 0.38 6.95 -8.86
C ILE A 67 -0.67 5.94 -9.34
N ASN A 68 -1.64 6.44 -10.11
CA ASN A 68 -2.70 5.61 -10.68
C ASN A 68 -2.17 4.84 -11.91
N LEU A 69 -2.40 3.52 -11.92
CA LEU A 69 -2.13 2.60 -13.04
C LEU A 69 -2.52 3.21 -14.40
N LEU A 70 -3.69 3.82 -14.51
CA LEU A 70 -4.24 4.29 -15.78
C LEU A 70 -3.45 5.46 -16.41
N ILE A 71 -2.76 6.26 -15.60
CA ILE A 71 -1.90 7.35 -16.09
C ILE A 71 -0.59 6.76 -16.62
N SER A 72 0.01 5.81 -15.90
CA SER A 72 1.17 5.03 -16.35
C SER A 72 0.90 4.35 -17.70
N TYR A 73 -0.30 3.80 -17.91
CA TYR A 73 -0.66 3.16 -19.18
C TYR A 73 -0.92 4.12 -20.35
N LYS A 74 -1.46 5.33 -20.12
CA LYS A 74 -1.70 6.32 -21.20
C LYS A 74 -0.40 6.93 -21.74
N VAL A 75 0.64 7.03 -20.93
CA VAL A 75 1.99 7.43 -21.38
C VAL A 75 2.67 6.28 -22.16
N LYS A 76 2.32 5.02 -21.86
CA LYS A 76 2.87 3.81 -22.50
C LYS A 76 2.37 3.54 -23.94
N SER A 77 1.39 4.28 -24.48
CA SER A 77 0.82 3.96 -25.81
C SER A 77 1.65 4.44 -27.01
N SER A 78 2.82 5.05 -26.79
CA SER A 78 3.71 5.56 -27.86
C SER A 78 4.88 4.62 -28.22
N SER A 79 5.04 3.46 -27.56
CA SER A 79 6.14 2.54 -27.85
C SER A 79 5.70 1.08 -27.76
N LEU A 80 5.98 0.31 -28.83
CA LEU A 80 5.67 -1.12 -28.94
C LEU A 80 6.21 -1.89 -27.72
N ARG A 81 5.34 -2.81 -27.24
CA ARG A 81 5.34 -3.48 -25.94
C ARG A 81 6.70 -4.09 -25.54
N LYS A 82 7.52 -3.35 -24.79
CA LYS A 82 8.64 -3.92 -24.00
C LYS A 82 8.08 -4.73 -22.82
N VAL A 83 8.75 -5.81 -22.46
CA VAL A 83 8.35 -6.73 -21.38
C VAL A 83 8.16 -5.95 -20.07
N LYS A 84 6.96 -6.06 -19.48
CA LYS A 84 6.62 -5.46 -18.18
C LYS A 84 7.37 -6.21 -17.07
N THR A 85 8.33 -5.55 -16.44
CA THR A 85 9.07 -6.09 -15.28
C THR A 85 9.04 -5.06 -14.16
N ASP A 86 9.06 -5.52 -12.91
CA ASP A 86 8.99 -4.63 -11.74
C ASP A 86 10.09 -3.56 -11.73
N ILE A 87 11.28 -3.87 -12.25
CA ILE A 87 12.38 -2.89 -12.41
C ILE A 87 12.00 -1.81 -13.42
N VAL A 88 11.48 -2.20 -14.58
CA VAL A 88 11.10 -1.25 -15.64
C VAL A 88 9.95 -0.36 -15.16
N ASP A 89 8.98 -0.92 -14.45
CA ASP A 89 7.88 -0.16 -13.87
C ASP A 89 8.39 0.80 -12.76
N ALA A 90 9.29 0.36 -11.88
CA ALA A 90 9.88 1.23 -10.84
C ALA A 90 10.70 2.39 -11.43
N ASN A 91 11.51 2.14 -12.46
CA ASN A 91 12.26 3.18 -13.17
C ASN A 91 11.32 4.19 -13.84
N HIS A 92 10.24 3.71 -14.45
CA HIS A 92 9.25 4.58 -15.08
C HIS A 92 8.53 5.47 -14.06
N LEU A 93 8.17 4.91 -12.90
CA LEU A 93 7.61 5.66 -11.78
C LEU A 93 8.55 6.79 -11.33
N CYS A 94 9.85 6.49 -11.18
CA CYS A 94 10.86 7.50 -10.84
C CYS A 94 11.00 8.58 -11.93
N GLU A 95 10.98 8.20 -13.21
CA GLU A 95 11.01 9.16 -14.32
C GLU A 95 9.79 10.08 -14.32
N LEU A 96 8.60 9.54 -14.06
CA LEU A 96 7.35 10.30 -13.95
C LEU A 96 7.47 11.34 -12.81
N TYR A 97 7.98 10.94 -11.65
CA TYR A 97 8.20 11.84 -10.51
C TYR A 97 9.19 12.97 -10.82
N CYS A 98 10.25 12.71 -11.59
CA CYS A 98 11.19 13.77 -11.96
C CYS A 98 10.63 14.77 -12.98
N LYS A 99 9.64 14.38 -13.79
CA LYS A 99 9.10 15.21 -14.89
C LYS A 99 7.82 15.94 -14.53
N GLU A 100 7.03 15.39 -13.63
CA GLU A 100 5.69 15.88 -13.26
C GLU A 100 5.67 16.37 -11.81
N ASP A 101 4.88 17.42 -11.54
CA ASP A 101 4.62 17.89 -10.17
C ASP A 101 3.58 16.99 -9.48
N LEU A 102 4.01 15.78 -9.11
CA LEU A 102 3.15 14.78 -8.49
C LEU A 102 2.84 15.14 -7.04
N LYS A 103 1.55 15.20 -6.71
CA LYS A 103 1.11 15.58 -5.37
C LYS A 103 1.14 14.40 -4.40
N PRO A 104 1.52 14.63 -3.13
CA PRO A 104 1.42 13.63 -2.07
C PRO A 104 0.01 13.05 -1.96
N TYR A 105 -0.06 11.79 -1.53
CA TYR A 105 -1.32 11.11 -1.36
C TYR A 105 -2.17 11.75 -0.26
N LYS A 106 -3.48 11.92 -0.50
CA LYS A 106 -4.35 12.72 0.38
C LYS A 106 -4.90 11.88 1.54
N LYS A 107 -4.43 12.17 2.77
CA LYS A 107 -4.87 11.58 4.05
C LYS A 107 -6.38 11.49 4.25
N ARG A 108 -7.16 12.46 3.75
CA ARG A 108 -8.65 12.48 3.86
C ARG A 108 -9.32 11.29 3.17
N GLY A 109 -8.78 10.85 2.02
CA GLY A 109 -9.31 9.69 1.30
C GLY A 109 -9.15 8.39 2.09
N ILE A 110 -8.03 8.28 2.80
CA ILE A 110 -7.70 7.12 3.63
C ILE A 110 -8.64 7.01 4.83
N GLN A 111 -8.85 8.10 5.56
CA GLN A 111 -9.75 8.09 6.72
C GLN A 111 -11.17 7.64 6.35
N LEU A 112 -11.67 8.09 5.21
CA LEU A 112 -12.97 7.67 4.70
C LEU A 112 -12.97 6.19 4.29
N MET A 113 -11.91 5.70 3.65
CA MET A 113 -11.78 4.28 3.30
C MET A 113 -11.69 3.39 4.55
N ASN A 114 -10.91 3.81 5.55
CA ASN A 114 -10.77 3.12 6.83
C ASN A 114 -12.10 3.07 7.57
N LEU A 115 -12.83 4.19 7.62
CA LEU A 115 -14.15 4.23 8.24
C LEU A 115 -15.10 3.24 7.55
N ARG A 116 -15.16 3.23 6.21
CA ARG A 116 -15.96 2.26 5.45
C ARG A 116 -15.54 0.82 5.72
N HIS A 117 -14.24 0.56 5.86
CA HIS A 117 -13.72 -0.77 6.18
C HIS A 117 -14.16 -1.22 7.58
N LEU A 118 -13.98 -0.35 8.58
CA LEU A 118 -14.38 -0.61 9.97
C LEU A 118 -15.89 -0.85 10.09
N THR A 119 -16.73 -0.07 9.39
CA THR A 119 -18.18 -0.30 9.35
C THR A 119 -18.50 -1.69 8.81
N ARG A 120 -17.88 -2.12 7.70
CA ARG A 120 -18.08 -3.47 7.15
C ARG A 120 -17.62 -4.57 8.10
N GLN A 121 -16.49 -4.38 8.78
CA GLN A 121 -16.00 -5.33 9.77
C GLN A 121 -16.96 -5.45 10.95
N HIS A 122 -17.45 -4.32 11.45
CA HIS A 122 -18.47 -4.28 12.50
C HIS A 122 -19.75 -5.02 12.09
N ASP A 123 -20.26 -4.76 10.88
CA ASP A 123 -21.47 -5.41 10.37
C ASP A 123 -21.28 -6.93 10.24
N ASN A 124 -20.11 -7.37 9.75
CA ASN A 124 -19.76 -8.78 9.66
C ASN A 124 -19.72 -9.45 11.04
N ILE A 125 -19.01 -8.85 11.99
CA ILE A 125 -18.88 -9.38 13.36
C ILE A 125 -20.25 -9.44 14.03
N THR A 126 -21.07 -8.40 13.87
CA THR A 126 -22.43 -8.35 14.42
C THR A 126 -23.31 -9.44 13.83
N GLY A 127 -23.24 -9.64 12.50
CA GLY A 127 -23.95 -10.73 11.82
C GLY A 127 -23.55 -12.11 12.35
N THR A 128 -22.24 -12.37 12.47
CA THR A 128 -21.72 -13.61 13.04
C THR A 128 -22.16 -13.81 14.50
N PHE A 129 -22.12 -12.76 15.32
CA PHE A 129 -22.57 -12.82 16.71
C PHE A 129 -24.05 -13.21 16.82
N VAL A 130 -24.93 -12.60 16.01
CA VAL A 130 -26.36 -12.94 15.98
C VAL A 130 -26.57 -14.39 15.59
N GLN A 131 -25.87 -14.88 14.56
CA GLN A 131 -25.96 -16.29 14.14
C GLN A 131 -25.54 -17.26 15.24
N ILE A 132 -24.40 -17.01 15.89
CA ILE A 132 -23.90 -17.83 17.00
C ILE A 132 -24.90 -17.85 18.15
N LYS A 133 -25.50 -16.70 18.48
CA LYS A 133 -26.51 -16.60 19.54
C LYS A 133 -27.73 -17.48 19.25
N LEU A 134 -28.26 -17.43 18.02
CA LEU A 134 -29.40 -18.25 17.61
C LEU A 134 -29.07 -19.75 17.65
N GLN A 135 -27.89 -20.13 17.17
CA GLN A 135 -27.43 -21.53 17.24
C GLN A 135 -27.34 -22.02 18.68
N PHE A 136 -26.81 -21.20 19.59
CA PHE A 136 -26.73 -21.56 21.01
C PHE A 136 -28.12 -21.71 21.66
N GLN A 137 -29.08 -20.85 21.31
CA GLN A 137 -30.45 -20.97 21.79
C GLN A 137 -31.12 -22.27 21.31
N ALA A 138 -30.96 -22.62 20.03
CA ALA A 138 -31.51 -23.86 19.49
C ALA A 138 -30.95 -25.11 20.20
N VAL A 139 -29.64 -25.14 20.46
CA VAL A 139 -29.01 -26.24 21.21
C VAL A 139 -29.55 -26.32 22.65
N ASN A 140 -29.76 -25.19 23.32
CA ASN A 140 -30.34 -25.20 24.67
C ASN A 140 -31.79 -25.69 24.67
N GLU A 141 -32.60 -25.31 23.69
CA GLU A 141 -33.98 -25.80 23.55
C GLU A 141 -34.01 -27.32 23.34
N GLU A 142 -33.10 -27.87 22.53
CA GLU A 142 -32.95 -29.31 22.33
C GLU A 142 -32.57 -30.07 23.61
N ILE A 143 -31.68 -29.49 24.43
CA ILE A 143 -31.28 -30.07 25.72
C ILE A 143 -32.44 -30.04 26.72
N VAL A 144 -33.22 -28.96 26.77
CA VAL A 144 -34.34 -28.80 27.72
C VAL A 144 -35.53 -29.68 27.36
N MET A 145 -35.70 -30.03 26.07
CA MET A 145 -36.79 -30.86 25.57
C MET A 145 -36.52 -32.38 25.63
N ASN A 146 -35.30 -32.80 26.00
CA ASN A 146 -34.90 -34.20 26.24
C ASN A 146 -34.76 -34.48 27.74
#